data_AF-A0A356TRE0-F1
#
_entry.id   AF-A0A356TRE0-F1
#
_cell.length_a   1.000
_cell.length_b   1.000
_cell.length_c   1.000
_cell.angle_alpha   90.00
_cell.angle_beta   90.00
_cell.angle_gamma   90.00
#
_symmetry.space_group_name_H-M   'P 1'
#
loop_
_entity.id
_entity.type
_entity.pdbx_description
1 polymer ?
#
loop_
_entity_poly.entity_id
_entity_poly.type
_entity_poly.pdbx_seq_one_letter_code
_entity_poly.pdbx_strand_id
1 'polypeptide(L)'
;MTRPVTDPLSIACADALLRLWPRLYRDVTPDDPLAWIERAVRASPRGWRSLVSDDHTPVELSVACGPEGETLRLLVEAQADEPTTAAQMAAALSVQRWACDRLCARGERLDAIAPWLLPDAHRGRFALWHAAVFRPDGAIDLKAYLDPAARGASRAAETVERSLEALGLLRAWPAVASLAGRGPSLDRLSFFSIDLVEPTRARTKVYVSKHRASVAELRAAARLARHGDEDALLAHLEATVGAREGYLPASLPIVTCLDFVADDPTPQHLTVHVPVRAYAPHDGEAMSRARAALRAAGLAPRPAEEAVAGFARRELDAGSGMIPYVSHRSEAAGRRVTVYLSLEAARIDAPHAGVAALAERPSAAGPIAPLVEALASAPITHHPFLQRLAREPLAMPRLALVLLNFQAAITRDFARRLAQTVARVDDEAVRSILAKQLDDELGHGDPDAAH
;
A
#
# COMPACT_ATOMS: atom_id res chain seq x y z
N MET A 1 -38.06 -6.13 11.82
CA MET A 1 -37.47 -7.17 12.70
C MET A 1 -36.10 -7.49 12.14
N THR A 2 -35.05 -6.97 12.77
CA THR A 2 -33.65 -7.19 12.42
C THR A 2 -33.29 -8.65 12.69
N ARG A 3 -32.69 -9.31 11.69
CA ARG A 3 -32.19 -10.67 11.81
C ARG A 3 -31.04 -10.62 12.85
N PRO A 4 -30.91 -11.55 13.79
CA PRO A 4 -29.76 -11.54 14.69
C PRO A 4 -28.48 -11.69 13.87
N VAL A 5 -27.44 -10.91 14.21
CA VAL A 5 -26.09 -11.07 13.66
C VAL A 5 -25.61 -12.48 14.01
N THR A 6 -25.62 -13.41 13.05
CA THR A 6 -25.27 -14.82 13.31
C THR A 6 -23.81 -15.17 12.98
N ASP A 7 -23.10 -14.29 12.28
CA ASP A 7 -21.73 -14.56 11.86
C ASP A 7 -20.72 -14.22 12.99
N PRO A 8 -19.88 -15.17 13.44
CA PRO A 8 -18.97 -14.95 14.55
C PRO A 8 -17.99 -13.79 14.34
N LEU A 9 -17.52 -13.58 13.10
CA LEU A 9 -16.58 -12.51 12.79
C LEU A 9 -17.26 -11.14 12.90
N SER A 10 -18.50 -11.03 12.42
CA SER A 10 -19.34 -9.83 12.58
C SER A 10 -19.52 -9.49 14.06
N ILE A 11 -19.83 -10.49 14.89
CA ILE A 11 -19.99 -10.31 16.34
C ILE A 11 -18.68 -9.81 16.97
N ALA A 12 -17.55 -10.46 16.66
CA ALA A 12 -16.25 -10.08 17.20
C ALA A 12 -15.83 -8.65 16.79
N CYS A 13 -16.15 -8.25 15.55
CA CYS A 13 -15.91 -6.91 15.03
C CYS A 13 -16.83 -5.87 15.69
N ALA A 14 -18.13 -6.17 15.83
CA ALA A 14 -19.09 -5.29 16.50
C ALA A 14 -18.72 -5.07 17.97
N ASP A 15 -18.32 -6.14 18.68
CA ASP A 15 -17.83 -6.09 20.05
C ASP A 15 -16.56 -5.22 20.18
N ALA A 16 -15.62 -5.33 19.24
CA ALA A 16 -14.47 -4.43 19.18
C ALA A 16 -14.88 -2.97 18.98
N LEU A 17 -15.82 -2.70 18.06
CA LEU A 17 -16.33 -1.35 17.81
C LEU A 17 -17.01 -0.76 19.07
N LEU A 18 -17.87 -1.54 19.74
CA LEU A 18 -18.59 -1.14 20.96
C LEU A 18 -17.63 -0.80 22.11
N ARG A 19 -16.47 -1.45 22.20
CA ARG A 19 -15.44 -1.08 23.18
C ARG A 19 -14.65 0.17 22.78
N LEU A 20 -14.37 0.35 21.50
CA LEU A 20 -13.58 1.48 21.00
C LEU A 20 -14.36 2.79 21.00
N TRP A 21 -15.63 2.75 20.59
CA TRP A 21 -16.46 3.94 20.39
C TRP A 21 -16.54 4.87 21.62
N PRO A 22 -16.96 4.42 22.81
CA PRO A 22 -17.08 5.31 23.97
C PRO A 22 -15.74 5.85 24.47
N ARG A 23 -14.62 5.17 24.15
CA ARG A 23 -13.28 5.66 24.51
C ARG A 23 -12.84 6.82 23.62
N LEU A 24 -13.24 6.81 22.35
CA LEU A 24 -12.87 7.85 21.38
C LEU A 24 -13.89 8.98 21.31
N TYR A 25 -15.18 8.66 21.26
CA TYR A 25 -16.25 9.64 21.03
C TYR A 25 -17.07 9.96 22.27
N ARG A 26 -16.90 9.23 23.38
CA ARG A 26 -17.60 9.43 24.67
C ARG A 26 -19.13 9.34 24.61
N ASP A 27 -19.64 8.68 23.58
CA ASP A 27 -21.07 8.45 23.35
C ASP A 27 -21.37 6.96 23.18
N VAL A 28 -22.68 6.63 23.09
CA VAL A 28 -23.14 5.30 22.71
C VAL A 28 -22.91 5.10 21.21
N THR A 29 -22.52 3.88 20.81
CA THR A 29 -22.37 3.52 19.39
C THR A 29 -23.71 3.61 18.67
N PRO A 30 -23.83 4.42 17.61
CA PRO A 30 -25.04 4.51 16.79
C PRO A 30 -25.33 3.20 16.03
N ASP A 31 -26.57 3.06 15.55
CA ASP A 31 -27.04 1.86 14.86
C ASP A 31 -26.37 1.65 13.49
N ASP A 32 -26.13 2.72 12.73
CA ASP A 32 -25.60 2.62 11.36
C ASP A 32 -24.19 1.98 11.30
N PRO A 33 -23.22 2.31 12.18
CA PRO A 33 -21.95 1.59 12.29
C PRO A 33 -22.11 0.08 12.52
N LEU A 34 -23.08 -0.34 13.33
CA LEU A 34 -23.36 -1.76 13.60
C LEU A 34 -24.02 -2.42 12.38
N ALA A 35 -24.96 -1.74 11.73
CA ALA A 35 -25.60 -2.21 10.50
C ALA A 35 -24.59 -2.37 9.36
N TRP A 36 -23.61 -1.47 9.26
CA TRP A 36 -22.49 -1.61 8.33
C TRP A 36 -21.68 -2.88 8.60
N ILE A 37 -21.32 -3.15 9.86
CA ILE A 37 -20.59 -4.37 10.24
C ILE A 37 -21.41 -5.61 9.86
N GLU A 38 -22.68 -5.67 10.23
CA GLU A 38 -23.56 -6.81 9.92
C GLU A 38 -23.67 -7.07 8.40
N ARG A 39 -23.64 -5.99 7.60
CA ARG A 39 -23.74 -6.09 6.15
C ARG A 39 -22.44 -6.52 5.49
N ALA A 40 -21.32 -5.92 5.89
CA ALA A 40 -20.06 -5.94 5.16
C ALA A 40 -19.06 -6.98 5.71
N VAL A 41 -19.08 -7.25 7.01
CA VAL A 41 -18.16 -8.19 7.66
C VAL A 41 -18.83 -9.55 7.69
N ARG A 42 -18.21 -10.56 7.07
CA ARG A 42 -18.61 -11.98 7.18
C ARG A 42 -17.38 -12.86 7.00
N ALA A 43 -17.35 -14.03 7.64
CA ALA A 43 -16.30 -15.01 7.37
C ALA A 43 -16.63 -15.84 6.12
N SER A 44 -15.63 -16.15 5.30
CA SER A 44 -15.79 -17.14 4.22
C SER A 44 -15.64 -18.56 4.81
N PRO A 45 -16.64 -19.45 4.66
CA PRO A 45 -16.54 -20.83 5.16
C PRO A 45 -15.51 -21.69 4.39
N ARG A 46 -15.03 -21.24 3.23
CA ARG A 46 -14.16 -22.04 2.34
C ARG A 46 -12.75 -21.48 2.16
N GLY A 47 -12.29 -20.65 3.10
CA GLY A 47 -10.86 -20.37 3.27
C GLY A 47 -10.24 -19.44 2.22
N TRP A 48 -11.01 -18.50 1.65
CA TRP A 48 -10.41 -17.36 0.97
C TRP A 48 -9.44 -16.67 1.94
N ARG A 49 -8.22 -16.40 1.47
CA ARG A 49 -7.17 -15.78 2.28
C ARG A 49 -7.14 -14.29 2.01
N SER A 50 -7.87 -13.54 2.83
CA SER A 50 -7.85 -12.09 2.75
C SER A 50 -6.43 -11.55 2.91
N LEU A 51 -6.16 -10.42 2.27
CA LEU A 51 -4.92 -9.67 2.41
C LEU A 51 -5.09 -8.40 3.25
N VAL A 52 -6.25 -8.24 3.90
CA VAL A 52 -6.51 -7.13 4.82
C VAL A 52 -5.62 -7.25 6.06
N SER A 53 -5.46 -8.46 6.62
CA SER A 53 -4.58 -8.75 7.75
C SER A 53 -3.67 -9.95 7.48
N ASP A 54 -2.60 -10.08 8.27
CA ASP A 54 -1.60 -11.15 8.13
C ASP A 54 -2.14 -12.54 8.50
N ASP A 55 -3.14 -12.60 9.39
CA ASP A 55 -3.83 -13.83 9.77
C ASP A 55 -4.99 -14.19 8.82
N HIS A 56 -5.16 -13.42 7.74
CA HIS A 56 -6.24 -13.54 6.75
C HIS A 56 -7.64 -13.22 7.27
N THR A 57 -7.74 -12.60 8.45
CA THR A 57 -8.99 -11.99 8.90
C THR A 57 -9.37 -10.85 7.91
N PRO A 58 -10.58 -10.84 7.32
CA PRO A 58 -10.94 -9.88 6.27
C PRO A 58 -11.32 -8.51 6.83
N VAL A 59 -10.76 -8.12 7.98
CA VAL A 59 -11.10 -6.92 8.73
C VAL A 59 -9.86 -6.33 9.40
N GLU A 60 -9.70 -5.01 9.30
CA GLU A 60 -8.71 -4.23 10.05
C GLU A 60 -9.36 -2.95 10.59
N LEU A 61 -9.14 -2.62 11.85
CA LEU A 61 -9.58 -1.36 12.44
C LEU A 61 -8.42 -0.36 12.46
N SER A 62 -8.70 0.93 12.56
CA SER A 62 -7.65 1.92 12.83
C SER A 62 -8.17 3.15 13.55
N VAL A 63 -7.27 3.79 14.29
CA VAL A 63 -7.52 5.07 14.95
C VAL A 63 -6.52 6.09 14.42
N ALA A 64 -7.03 7.13 13.79
CA ALA A 64 -6.23 8.31 13.48
C ALA A 64 -6.34 9.34 14.58
N CYS A 65 -5.21 9.94 14.93
CA CYS A 65 -5.12 11.12 15.77
C CYS A 65 -4.57 12.28 14.93
N GLY A 66 -5.18 13.45 15.03
CA GLY A 66 -4.76 14.64 14.29
C GLY A 66 -5.43 15.91 14.81
N PRO A 67 -5.20 17.06 14.17
CA PRO A 67 -5.72 18.36 14.62
C PRO A 67 -7.26 18.44 14.60
N GLU A 68 -7.92 17.64 13.78
CA GLU A 68 -9.39 17.56 13.67
C GLU A 68 -10.01 16.60 14.72
N GLY A 69 -9.18 16.06 15.62
CA GLY A 69 -9.58 15.03 16.58
C GLY A 69 -9.34 13.61 16.08
N GLU A 70 -9.85 12.65 16.85
CA GLU A 70 -9.69 11.24 16.58
C GLU A 70 -10.69 10.73 15.55
N THR A 71 -10.30 9.71 14.79
CA THR A 71 -11.20 9.06 13.84
C THR A 71 -11.00 7.55 13.85
N LEU A 72 -12.07 6.84 14.18
CA LEU A 72 -12.19 5.38 14.12
C LEU A 72 -12.56 4.93 12.70
N ARG A 73 -11.90 3.89 12.21
CA ARG A 73 -12.13 3.33 10.87
C ARG A 73 -12.14 1.82 10.88
N LEU A 74 -12.81 1.25 9.88
CA LEU A 74 -12.90 -0.18 9.63
C LEU A 74 -12.65 -0.45 8.15
N LEU A 75 -11.58 -1.16 7.81
CA LEU A 75 -11.35 -1.74 6.48
C LEU A 75 -11.90 -3.16 6.46
N VAL A 76 -12.62 -3.52 5.40
CA VAL A 76 -13.24 -4.84 5.25
C VAL A 76 -13.17 -5.34 3.80
N GLU A 77 -12.85 -6.62 3.65
CA GLU A 77 -13.05 -7.37 2.40
C GLU A 77 -14.32 -8.20 2.54
N ALA A 78 -15.41 -7.78 1.88
CA ALA A 78 -16.65 -8.54 1.90
C ALA A 78 -16.44 -9.95 1.34
N GLN A 79 -16.80 -10.96 2.13
CA GLN A 79 -16.54 -12.36 1.78
C GLN A 79 -17.73 -13.03 1.07
N ALA A 80 -17.41 -13.90 0.11
CA ALA A 80 -18.33 -14.87 -0.48
C ALA A 80 -17.98 -16.31 -0.06
N ASP A 81 -18.95 -17.22 -0.21
CA ASP A 81 -18.77 -18.65 0.08
C ASP A 81 -17.76 -19.32 -0.84
N GLU A 82 -17.70 -18.89 -2.11
CA GLU A 82 -16.76 -19.42 -3.08
C GLU A 82 -15.43 -18.64 -3.02
N PRO A 83 -14.27 -19.31 -2.86
CA PRO A 83 -12.98 -18.65 -2.71
C PRO A 83 -12.39 -18.25 -4.08
N THR A 84 -13.17 -17.56 -4.90
CA THR A 84 -12.72 -17.02 -6.19
C THR A 84 -12.83 -15.50 -6.21
N THR A 85 -11.88 -14.83 -6.88
CA THR A 85 -11.87 -13.37 -6.98
C THR A 85 -13.17 -12.80 -7.55
N ALA A 86 -13.80 -13.51 -8.49
CA ALA A 86 -15.09 -13.13 -9.06
C ALA A 86 -16.22 -13.15 -8.02
N ALA A 87 -16.28 -14.19 -7.17
CA ALA A 87 -17.27 -14.28 -6.11
C ALA A 87 -17.04 -13.21 -5.03
N GLN A 88 -15.79 -12.97 -4.63
CA GLN A 88 -15.44 -11.90 -3.68
C GLN A 88 -15.79 -10.51 -4.25
N MET A 89 -15.52 -10.28 -5.54
CA MET A 89 -15.92 -9.05 -6.24
C MET A 89 -17.45 -8.86 -6.23
N ALA A 90 -18.21 -9.91 -6.50
CA ALA A 90 -19.67 -9.86 -6.46
C ALA A 90 -20.20 -9.54 -5.05
N ALA A 91 -19.59 -10.11 -3.99
CA ALA A 91 -19.91 -9.78 -2.61
C ALA A 91 -19.62 -8.32 -2.28
N ALA A 92 -18.45 -7.82 -2.65
CA ALA A 92 -18.07 -6.41 -2.44
C ALA A 92 -18.99 -5.44 -3.20
N LEU A 93 -19.35 -5.73 -4.45
CA LEU A 93 -20.30 -4.92 -5.22
C LEU A 93 -21.72 -4.95 -4.63
N SER A 94 -22.10 -6.07 -4.00
CA SER A 94 -23.36 -6.18 -3.27
C SER A 94 -23.37 -5.28 -2.02
N VAL A 95 -22.25 -5.19 -1.30
CA VAL A 95 -22.07 -4.25 -0.18
C VAL A 95 -22.06 -2.80 -0.69
N GLN A 96 -21.40 -2.51 -1.81
CA GLN A 96 -21.38 -1.19 -2.44
C GLN A 96 -22.79 -0.69 -2.75
N ARG A 97 -23.63 -1.51 -3.40
CA ARG A 97 -25.02 -1.13 -3.72
C ARG A 97 -25.81 -0.82 -2.46
N TRP A 98 -25.71 -1.69 -1.45
CA TRP A 98 -26.36 -1.45 -0.15
C TRP A 98 -25.90 -0.14 0.49
N ALA A 99 -24.61 0.19 0.39
CA ALA A 99 -24.07 1.44 0.92
C ALA A 99 -24.58 2.68 0.18
N CYS A 100 -24.70 2.62 -1.15
CA CYS A 100 -25.32 3.70 -1.92
C CYS A 100 -26.77 3.92 -1.49
N ASP A 101 -27.53 2.83 -1.32
CA ASP A 101 -28.96 2.89 -0.98
C ASP A 101 -29.22 3.32 0.48
N ARG A 102 -28.41 2.81 1.42
CA ARG A 102 -28.65 2.98 2.87
C ARG A 102 -27.85 4.12 3.48
N LEU A 103 -26.63 4.36 3.01
CA LEU A 103 -25.68 5.31 3.61
C LEU A 103 -25.38 6.51 2.69
N CYS A 104 -26.09 6.65 1.56
CA CYS A 104 -25.91 7.74 0.60
C CYS A 104 -24.49 7.83 0.01
N ALA A 105 -23.78 6.70 -0.06
CA ALA A 105 -22.45 6.64 -0.68
C ALA A 105 -22.50 6.96 -2.18
N ARG A 106 -21.45 7.60 -2.70
CA ARG A 106 -21.33 8.03 -4.11
C ARG A 106 -20.58 7.01 -4.95
N GLY A 107 -21.30 6.30 -5.81
CA GLY A 107 -20.77 5.21 -6.64
C GLY A 107 -20.16 5.65 -7.98
N GLU A 108 -20.41 6.87 -8.43
CA GLU A 108 -20.15 7.32 -9.80
C GLU A 108 -18.65 7.26 -10.17
N ARG A 109 -17.76 7.57 -9.21
CA ARG A 109 -16.30 7.46 -9.39
C ARG A 109 -15.84 6.01 -9.49
N LEU A 110 -16.51 5.08 -8.81
CA LEU A 110 -16.20 3.65 -8.89
C LEU A 110 -16.61 3.12 -10.27
N ASP A 111 -17.79 3.49 -10.75
CA ASP A 111 -18.28 3.10 -12.07
C ASP A 111 -17.35 3.56 -13.19
N ALA A 112 -16.80 4.78 -13.07
CA ALA A 112 -15.87 5.34 -14.05
C ALA A 112 -14.56 4.54 -14.19
N ILE A 113 -14.08 3.93 -13.10
CA ILE A 113 -12.80 3.18 -13.08
C ILE A 113 -12.98 1.66 -13.16
N ALA A 114 -14.21 1.16 -12.98
CA ALA A 114 -14.53 -0.26 -13.01
C ALA A 114 -14.02 -0.99 -14.27
N PRO A 115 -14.05 -0.42 -15.50
CA PRO A 115 -13.52 -1.11 -16.68
C PRO A 115 -12.03 -1.49 -16.58
N TRP A 116 -11.26 -0.82 -15.73
CA TRP A 116 -9.82 -1.05 -15.57
C TRP A 116 -9.50 -1.86 -14.32
N LEU A 117 -10.21 -1.58 -13.22
CA LEU A 117 -9.91 -2.12 -11.89
C LEU A 117 -10.87 -3.25 -11.45
N LEU A 118 -11.99 -3.44 -12.11
CA LEU A 118 -12.97 -4.51 -11.84
C LEU A 118 -13.37 -5.27 -13.13
N PRO A 119 -12.41 -5.75 -13.95
CA PRO A 119 -12.75 -6.52 -15.14
C PRO A 119 -13.31 -7.91 -14.77
N ASP A 120 -14.16 -8.49 -15.63
CA ASP A 120 -14.72 -9.84 -15.43
C ASP A 120 -13.62 -10.90 -15.22
N ALA A 121 -12.56 -10.84 -16.04
CA ALA A 121 -11.37 -11.67 -15.90
C ALA A 121 -10.35 -11.03 -14.94
N HIS A 122 -10.75 -10.81 -13.69
CA HIS A 122 -9.90 -10.20 -12.67
C HIS A 122 -8.71 -11.12 -12.31
N ARG A 123 -7.49 -10.60 -12.46
CA ARG A 123 -6.21 -11.31 -12.20
C ARG A 123 -5.44 -10.80 -11.00
N GLY A 124 -5.94 -9.77 -10.33
CA GLY A 124 -5.36 -9.24 -9.09
C GLY A 124 -5.59 -10.18 -7.91
N ARG A 125 -4.92 -9.87 -6.79
CA ARG A 125 -4.88 -10.63 -5.55
C ARG A 125 -6.13 -10.44 -4.69
N PHE A 126 -6.82 -9.32 -4.86
CA PHE A 126 -8.12 -8.98 -4.27
C PHE A 126 -8.87 -8.09 -5.25
N ALA A 127 -10.20 -8.00 -5.15
CA ALA A 127 -11.00 -7.21 -6.09
C ALA A 127 -11.34 -5.80 -5.55
N LEU A 128 -12.07 -5.76 -4.44
CA LEU A 128 -12.61 -4.54 -3.87
C LEU A 128 -12.74 -4.66 -2.35
N TRP A 129 -12.13 -3.73 -1.62
CA TRP A 129 -12.35 -3.56 -0.18
C TRP A 129 -13.05 -2.23 0.10
N HIS A 130 -13.73 -2.17 1.24
CA HIS A 130 -14.36 -0.95 1.71
C HIS A 130 -13.72 -0.50 3.02
N ALA A 131 -13.38 0.78 3.12
CA ALA A 131 -13.09 1.38 4.42
C ALA A 131 -14.22 2.31 4.84
N ALA A 132 -14.76 2.08 6.03
CA ALA A 132 -15.67 2.99 6.71
C ALA A 132 -14.88 3.91 7.64
N VAL A 133 -15.16 5.20 7.54
CA VAL A 133 -14.69 6.23 8.46
C VAL A 133 -15.89 6.66 9.30
N PHE A 134 -15.89 6.28 10.57
CA PHE A 134 -17.00 6.57 11.47
C PHE A 134 -16.84 7.96 12.05
N ARG A 135 -17.85 8.81 11.87
CA ARG A 135 -17.92 10.12 12.50
C ARG A 135 -18.56 10.02 13.89
N PRO A 136 -18.26 10.95 14.82
CA PRO A 136 -18.85 10.93 16.16
C PRO A 136 -20.39 10.97 16.16
N ASP A 137 -20.97 11.65 15.16
CA ASP A 137 -22.43 11.76 14.95
C ASP A 137 -23.09 10.47 14.39
N GLY A 138 -22.30 9.43 14.12
CA GLY A 138 -22.76 8.16 13.55
C GLY A 138 -22.74 8.09 12.03
N ALA A 139 -22.52 9.20 11.33
CA ALA A 139 -22.41 9.18 9.88
C ALA A 139 -21.14 8.42 9.43
N ILE A 140 -21.22 7.80 8.26
CA ILE A 140 -20.16 6.94 7.72
C ILE A 140 -19.69 7.48 6.37
N ASP A 141 -18.43 7.93 6.31
CA ASP A 141 -17.78 8.22 5.03
C ASP A 141 -17.11 6.94 4.53
N LEU A 142 -17.43 6.51 3.31
CA LEU A 142 -16.90 5.27 2.73
C LEU A 142 -15.77 5.52 1.72
N LYS A 143 -14.94 4.49 1.56
CA LYS A 143 -13.86 4.44 0.57
C LYS A 143 -13.82 3.07 -0.08
N ALA A 144 -13.47 3.02 -1.35
CA ALA A 144 -13.19 1.79 -2.09
C ALA A 144 -11.68 1.64 -2.29
N TYR A 145 -11.14 0.45 -2.10
CA TYR A 145 -9.75 0.07 -2.40
C TYR A 145 -9.76 -1.04 -3.45
N LEU A 146 -8.97 -0.87 -4.50
CA LEU A 146 -8.91 -1.76 -5.66
C LEU A 146 -7.46 -2.16 -5.94
N ASP A 147 -7.27 -3.31 -6.58
CA ASP A 147 -5.95 -3.82 -6.94
C ASP A 147 -5.49 -3.28 -8.31
N PRO A 148 -4.40 -2.48 -8.37
CA PRO A 148 -3.81 -2.05 -9.65
C PRO A 148 -3.48 -3.22 -10.59
N ALA A 149 -3.19 -4.41 -10.05
CA ALA A 149 -2.90 -5.61 -10.80
C ALA A 149 -4.15 -6.38 -11.27
N ALA A 150 -5.35 -5.77 -11.23
CA ALA A 150 -6.61 -6.36 -11.70
C ALA A 150 -6.54 -6.97 -13.11
N ARG A 151 -5.67 -6.42 -13.99
CA ARG A 151 -5.44 -6.91 -15.37
C ARG A 151 -4.10 -7.64 -15.54
N GLY A 152 -3.46 -8.00 -14.43
CA GLY A 152 -2.12 -8.56 -14.34
C GLY A 152 -1.08 -7.56 -13.87
N ALA A 153 -0.08 -8.02 -13.12
CA ALA A 153 0.95 -7.17 -12.50
C ALA A 153 1.74 -6.32 -13.50
N SER A 154 2.05 -6.87 -14.68
CA SER A 154 2.76 -6.14 -15.75
C SER A 154 1.97 -4.94 -16.30
N ARG A 155 0.64 -4.93 -16.11
CA ARG A 155 -0.25 -3.85 -16.56
C ARG A 155 -0.62 -2.86 -15.46
N ALA A 156 -0.11 -3.02 -14.23
CA ALA A 156 -0.52 -2.19 -13.10
C ALA A 156 -0.32 -0.69 -13.34
N ALA A 157 0.79 -0.30 -13.99
CA ALA A 157 1.05 1.10 -14.37
C ALA A 157 -0.01 1.63 -15.35
N GLU A 158 -0.31 0.86 -16.40
CA GLU A 158 -1.35 1.20 -17.38
C GLU A 158 -2.73 1.31 -16.69
N THR A 159 -3.09 0.33 -15.85
CA THR A 159 -4.35 0.33 -15.10
C THR A 159 -4.51 1.60 -14.26
N VAL A 160 -3.46 2.01 -13.53
CA VAL A 160 -3.49 3.23 -12.70
C VAL A 160 -3.57 4.48 -13.57
N GLU A 161 -2.76 4.58 -14.63
CA GLU A 161 -2.79 5.73 -15.55
C GLU A 161 -4.19 5.92 -16.17
N ARG A 162 -4.80 4.84 -16.65
CA ARG A 162 -6.15 4.85 -17.24
C ARG A 162 -7.24 5.15 -16.22
N SER A 163 -7.08 4.68 -14.98
CA SER A 163 -8.02 4.99 -13.89
C SER A 163 -7.92 6.46 -13.47
N LEU A 164 -6.72 7.05 -13.44
CA LEU A 164 -6.54 8.48 -13.22
C LEU A 164 -7.17 9.29 -14.37
N GLU A 165 -6.96 8.88 -15.61
CA GLU A 165 -7.57 9.52 -16.78
C GLU A 165 -9.10 9.49 -16.74
N ALA A 166 -9.70 8.35 -16.40
CA ALA A 166 -11.14 8.21 -16.24
C ALA A 166 -11.73 9.13 -15.14
N LEU A 167 -10.91 9.53 -14.16
CA LEU A 167 -11.26 10.47 -13.10
C LEU A 167 -10.86 11.92 -13.41
N GLY A 168 -10.37 12.22 -14.62
CA GLY A 168 -9.90 13.57 -14.99
C GLY A 168 -8.53 13.95 -14.39
N LEU A 169 -7.83 13.00 -13.77
CA LEU A 169 -6.58 13.19 -13.04
C LEU A 169 -5.35 12.71 -13.82
N LEU A 170 -5.40 12.61 -15.15
CA LEU A 170 -4.24 12.12 -15.94
C LEU A 170 -2.95 12.92 -15.65
N ARG A 171 -3.06 14.22 -15.37
CA ARG A 171 -1.92 15.09 -15.02
C ARG A 171 -1.24 14.71 -13.69
N ALA A 172 -1.86 13.86 -12.87
CA ALA A 172 -1.25 13.31 -11.64
C ALA A 172 -0.24 12.20 -11.92
N TRP A 173 -0.33 11.55 -13.09
CA TRP A 173 0.49 10.38 -13.42
C TRP A 173 2.01 10.59 -13.25
N PRO A 174 2.62 11.72 -13.65
CA PRO A 174 4.06 11.94 -13.45
C PRO A 174 4.52 11.82 -11.98
N ALA A 175 3.72 12.31 -11.02
CA ALA A 175 4.04 12.19 -9.60
C ALA A 175 3.95 10.74 -9.12
N VAL A 176 2.92 10.01 -9.57
CA VAL A 176 2.74 8.57 -9.27
C VAL A 176 3.87 7.74 -9.88
N ALA A 177 4.23 8.00 -11.13
CA ALA A 177 5.32 7.32 -11.82
C ALA A 177 6.68 7.59 -11.16
N SER A 178 6.91 8.83 -10.69
CA SER A 178 8.10 9.17 -9.90
C SER A 178 8.11 8.42 -8.56
N LEU A 179 6.97 8.33 -7.88
CA LEU A 179 6.84 7.54 -6.65
C LEU A 179 7.10 6.05 -6.90
N ALA A 180 6.76 5.51 -8.06
CA ALA A 180 7.00 4.10 -8.42
C ALA A 180 8.29 3.88 -9.26
N GLY A 181 9.22 4.83 -9.23
CA GLY A 181 10.31 4.93 -10.21
C GLY A 181 11.41 3.87 -10.15
N ARG A 182 11.45 3.02 -9.12
CA ARG A 182 12.53 2.02 -8.94
C ARG A 182 12.27 0.68 -9.64
N GLY A 183 11.16 0.58 -10.39
CA GLY A 183 10.76 -0.62 -11.13
C GLY A 183 9.92 -1.60 -10.29
N PRO A 184 9.18 -2.52 -10.94
CA PRO A 184 8.12 -3.31 -10.31
C PRO A 184 8.59 -4.31 -9.25
N SER A 185 9.88 -4.65 -9.23
CA SER A 185 10.47 -5.52 -8.20
C SER A 185 10.76 -4.79 -6.89
N LEU A 186 10.92 -3.47 -6.92
CA LEU A 186 11.22 -2.63 -5.75
C LEU A 186 10.05 -1.73 -5.36
N ASP A 187 9.33 -1.20 -6.35
CA ASP A 187 8.20 -0.30 -6.18
C ASP A 187 6.96 -0.91 -6.82
N ARG A 188 6.06 -1.44 -5.99
CA ARG A 188 4.82 -2.09 -6.45
C ARG A 188 3.60 -1.20 -6.18
N LEU A 189 2.89 -0.82 -7.24
CA LEU A 189 1.56 -0.22 -7.16
C LEU A 189 0.61 -1.21 -6.47
N SER A 190 0.29 -0.96 -5.20
CA SER A 190 -0.35 -1.97 -4.33
C SER A 190 -1.83 -1.73 -4.12
N PHE A 191 -2.26 -0.47 -4.07
CA PHE A 191 -3.67 -0.12 -3.93
C PHE A 191 -3.98 1.13 -4.76
N PHE A 192 -5.17 1.15 -5.37
CA PHE A 192 -5.82 2.35 -5.88
C PHE A 192 -7.09 2.57 -5.06
N SER A 193 -7.25 3.71 -4.40
CA SER A 193 -8.42 3.96 -3.58
C SER A 193 -9.14 5.25 -3.97
N ILE A 194 -10.45 5.27 -3.77
CA ILE A 194 -11.29 6.45 -3.95
C ILE A 194 -12.19 6.63 -2.74
N ASP A 195 -12.41 7.88 -2.34
CA ASP A 195 -13.47 8.19 -1.38
C ASP A 195 -14.82 8.21 -2.11
N LEU A 196 -15.84 7.59 -1.51
CA LEU A 196 -17.21 7.44 -2.03
C LEU A 196 -18.13 8.51 -1.44
N VAL A 197 -17.64 9.75 -1.42
CA VAL A 197 -18.30 10.94 -0.87
C VAL A 197 -18.52 11.97 -1.99
N GLU A 198 -19.03 13.15 -1.67
CA GLU A 198 -19.26 14.19 -2.67
C GLU A 198 -17.99 14.57 -3.45
N PRO A 199 -18.09 14.85 -4.77
CA PRO A 199 -16.93 15.03 -5.64
C PRO A 199 -15.93 16.12 -5.22
N THR A 200 -16.41 17.20 -4.60
CA THR A 200 -15.59 18.34 -4.16
C THR A 200 -14.68 18.02 -2.98
N ARG A 201 -14.97 16.95 -2.23
CA ARG A 201 -14.18 16.46 -1.10
C ARG A 201 -13.56 15.08 -1.35
N ALA A 202 -14.04 14.37 -2.37
CA ALA A 202 -13.60 13.02 -2.69
C ALA A 202 -12.13 13.00 -3.11
N ARG A 203 -11.37 12.09 -2.49
CA ARG A 203 -9.96 11.87 -2.84
C ARG A 203 -9.79 10.65 -3.72
N THR A 204 -8.81 10.72 -4.62
CA THR A 204 -8.18 9.55 -5.24
C THR A 204 -6.82 9.34 -4.61
N LYS A 205 -6.46 8.09 -4.31
CA LYS A 205 -5.20 7.74 -3.64
C LYS A 205 -4.50 6.61 -4.36
N VAL A 206 -3.19 6.71 -4.51
CA VAL A 206 -2.35 5.67 -5.14
C VAL A 206 -1.27 5.26 -4.16
N TYR A 207 -1.19 3.95 -3.90
CA TYR A 207 -0.30 3.36 -2.93
C TYR A 207 0.83 2.58 -3.60
N VAL A 208 2.05 2.76 -3.12
CA VAL A 208 3.26 2.07 -3.58
C VAL A 208 3.93 1.38 -2.40
N SER A 209 4.03 0.06 -2.45
CA SER A 209 4.93 -0.72 -1.58
C SER A 209 6.36 -0.51 -2.03
N LYS A 210 7.19 -0.03 -1.10
CA LYS A 210 8.61 0.27 -1.25
C LYS A 210 9.45 -0.86 -0.67
N HIS A 211 9.69 -1.91 -1.45
CA HIS A 211 10.60 -2.98 -1.05
C HIS A 211 12.04 -2.45 -0.96
N ARG A 212 12.75 -2.85 0.10
CA ARG A 212 14.16 -2.47 0.33
C ARG A 212 14.36 -0.95 0.25
N ALA A 213 13.42 -0.21 0.84
CA ALA A 213 13.45 1.25 0.86
C ALA A 213 14.62 1.76 1.70
N SER A 214 15.20 2.87 1.27
CA SER A 214 16.10 3.70 2.07
C SER A 214 15.37 4.92 2.61
N VAL A 215 15.88 5.46 3.71
CA VAL A 215 15.33 6.70 4.28
C VAL A 215 15.44 7.87 3.30
N ALA A 216 16.52 7.93 2.51
CA ALA A 216 16.71 8.97 1.50
C ALA A 216 15.63 8.92 0.40
N GLU A 217 15.20 7.74 -0.03
CA GLU A 217 14.13 7.58 -1.01
C GLU A 217 12.77 8.00 -0.45
N LEU A 218 12.48 7.65 0.80
CA LEU A 218 11.23 8.07 1.47
C LEU A 218 11.21 9.59 1.70
N ARG A 219 12.34 10.17 2.10
CA ARG A 219 12.53 11.61 2.22
C ARG A 219 12.29 12.32 0.89
N ALA A 220 12.86 11.82 -0.20
CA ALA A 220 12.63 12.38 -1.53
C ALA A 220 11.15 12.29 -1.95
N ALA A 221 10.45 11.22 -1.59
CA ALA A 221 9.02 11.07 -1.87
C ALA A 221 8.16 12.15 -1.19
N ALA A 222 8.57 12.68 -0.03
CA ALA A 222 7.84 13.75 0.66
C ALA A 222 7.70 15.00 -0.23
N ARG A 223 8.70 15.30 -1.06
CA ARG A 223 8.71 16.46 -1.97
C ARG A 223 7.67 16.39 -3.08
N LEU A 224 7.10 15.22 -3.33
CA LEU A 224 6.05 15.05 -4.35
C LEU A 224 4.72 15.65 -3.92
N ALA A 225 4.50 15.84 -2.61
CA ALA A 225 3.25 16.34 -2.07
C ALA A 225 3.35 17.81 -1.65
N ARG A 226 2.27 18.57 -1.90
CA ARG A 226 2.15 19.98 -1.51
C ARG A 226 2.44 20.21 -0.02
N HIS A 227 1.91 19.34 0.83
CA HIS A 227 2.08 19.41 2.28
C HIS A 227 3.13 18.43 2.80
N GLY A 228 4.07 18.00 1.94
CA GLY A 228 5.20 17.17 2.36
C GLY A 228 6.09 17.90 3.38
N ASP A 229 6.46 17.20 4.45
CA ASP A 229 7.39 17.66 5.46
C ASP A 229 8.45 16.57 5.67
N GLU A 230 9.65 16.83 5.16
CA GLU A 230 10.78 15.89 5.24
C GLU A 230 11.21 15.63 6.67
N ASP A 231 11.27 16.67 7.51
CA ASP A 231 11.77 16.56 8.87
C ASP A 231 10.78 15.81 9.76
N ALA A 232 9.47 16.07 9.59
CA ALA A 232 8.44 15.29 10.27
C ALA A 232 8.43 13.81 9.84
N LEU A 233 8.64 13.54 8.55
CA LEU A 233 8.78 12.16 8.06
C LEU A 233 10.00 11.47 8.69
N LEU A 234 11.15 12.15 8.75
CA LEU A 234 12.35 11.60 9.37
C LEU A 234 12.15 11.33 10.87
N ALA A 235 11.48 12.23 11.60
CA ALA A 235 11.14 12.02 13.00
C ALA A 235 10.17 10.84 13.20
N HIS A 236 9.21 10.66 12.28
CA HIS A 236 8.33 9.50 12.29
C HIS A 236 9.08 8.18 12.04
N LEU A 237 10.00 8.15 11.07
CA LEU A 237 10.84 6.99 10.81
C LEU A 237 11.72 6.69 12.04
N GLU A 238 12.37 7.69 12.62
CA GLU A 238 13.15 7.51 13.85
C GLU A 238 12.31 6.87 14.97
N ALA A 239 11.09 7.38 15.21
CA ALA A 239 10.22 6.86 16.25
C ALA A 239 9.69 5.44 16.01
N THR A 240 9.46 5.07 14.75
CA THR A 240 8.83 3.79 14.39
C THR A 240 9.81 2.69 14.02
N VAL A 241 10.89 3.02 13.31
CA VAL A 241 11.92 2.07 12.85
C VAL A 241 13.24 2.21 13.61
N GLY A 242 13.47 3.31 14.33
CA GLY A 242 14.73 3.55 15.03
C GLY A 242 15.85 4.08 14.12
N ALA A 243 15.50 4.68 12.97
CA ALA A 243 16.47 5.11 11.97
C ALA A 243 16.11 6.43 11.26
N ARG A 244 17.13 7.24 10.98
CA ARG A 244 17.04 8.48 10.18
C ARG A 244 17.81 8.43 8.85
N GLU A 245 18.57 7.37 8.62
CA GLU A 245 19.38 7.18 7.42
C GLU A 245 19.49 5.68 7.07
N GLY A 246 20.13 5.35 5.94
CA GLY A 246 20.36 3.97 5.53
C GLY A 246 19.15 3.23 4.96
N TYR A 247 19.29 1.91 4.80
CA TYR A 247 18.27 1.01 4.29
C TYR A 247 17.43 0.43 5.42
N LEU A 248 16.13 0.31 5.18
CA LEU A 248 15.21 -0.27 6.12
C LEU A 248 15.31 -1.81 6.08
N PRO A 249 15.66 -2.46 7.20
CA PRO A 249 16.08 -3.86 7.23
C PRO A 249 14.93 -4.87 7.19
N ALA A 250 13.68 -4.43 7.41
CA ALA A 250 12.53 -5.32 7.45
C ALA A 250 12.18 -5.90 6.08
N SER A 251 11.74 -7.17 6.08
CA SER A 251 11.25 -7.87 4.90
C SER A 251 9.91 -7.32 4.40
N LEU A 252 9.09 -6.78 5.30
CA LEU A 252 7.82 -6.13 4.97
C LEU A 252 8.07 -4.72 4.40
N PRO A 253 7.51 -4.39 3.22
CA PRO A 253 7.75 -3.10 2.60
C PRO A 253 7.05 -1.96 3.34
N ILE A 254 7.70 -0.80 3.42
CA ILE A 254 7.01 0.46 3.71
C ILE A 254 5.98 0.72 2.62
N VAL A 255 4.80 1.20 2.97
CA VAL A 255 3.80 1.61 1.97
C VAL A 255 3.71 3.13 1.96
N THR A 256 3.86 3.72 0.78
CA THR A 256 3.68 5.15 0.55
C THR A 256 2.39 5.40 -0.20
N CYS A 257 1.73 6.54 0.03
CA CYS A 257 0.46 6.87 -0.57
C CYS A 257 0.41 8.35 -0.93
N LEU A 258 0.17 8.67 -2.20
CA LEU A 258 -0.20 10.02 -2.62
C LEU A 258 -1.72 10.14 -2.68
N ASP A 259 -2.27 11.25 -2.22
CA ASP A 259 -3.67 11.59 -2.41
C ASP A 259 -3.89 12.88 -3.19
N PHE A 260 -4.93 12.86 -4.02
CA PHE A 260 -5.39 13.91 -4.91
C PHE A 260 -6.82 14.26 -4.50
N VAL A 261 -7.12 15.53 -4.28
CA VAL A 261 -8.42 15.99 -3.79
C VAL A 261 -9.22 16.54 -4.96
N ALA A 262 -10.48 16.13 -5.08
CA ALA A 262 -11.39 16.52 -6.15
C ALA A 262 -10.78 16.25 -7.54
N ASP A 263 -10.58 17.30 -8.33
CA ASP A 263 -10.02 17.32 -9.67
C ASP A 263 -8.59 17.93 -9.72
N ASP A 264 -7.99 18.31 -8.58
CA ASP A 264 -6.62 18.81 -8.53
C ASP A 264 -5.62 17.65 -8.75
N PRO A 265 -4.87 17.65 -9.88
CA PRO A 265 -3.88 16.62 -10.15
C PRO A 265 -2.62 16.73 -9.29
N THR A 266 -2.49 17.79 -8.48
CA THR A 266 -1.36 17.97 -7.56
C THR A 266 -1.54 17.05 -6.35
N PRO A 267 -0.55 16.20 -6.01
CA PRO A 267 -0.62 15.43 -4.78
C PRO A 267 -0.68 16.37 -3.57
N GLN A 268 -1.74 16.28 -2.79
CA GLN A 268 -1.91 17.15 -1.62
C GLN A 268 -1.05 16.65 -0.46
N HIS A 269 -1.06 15.34 -0.22
CA HIS A 269 -0.33 14.74 0.88
C HIS A 269 0.40 13.46 0.46
N LEU A 270 1.47 13.18 1.20
CA LEU A 270 2.10 11.86 1.26
C LEU A 270 1.74 11.23 2.61
N THR A 271 1.18 10.03 2.59
CA THR A 271 1.07 9.18 3.77
C THR A 271 2.13 8.07 3.70
N VAL A 272 2.85 7.85 4.79
CA VAL A 272 3.83 6.76 4.90
C VAL A 272 3.35 5.79 5.98
N HIS A 273 3.17 4.53 5.62
CA HIS A 273 2.74 3.44 6.49
C HIS A 273 3.93 2.54 6.80
N VAL A 274 4.31 2.50 8.07
CA VAL A 274 5.40 1.66 8.57
C VAL A 274 4.78 0.37 9.13
N PRO A 275 5.19 -0.83 8.66
CA PRO A 275 4.76 -2.09 9.24
C PRO A 275 5.47 -2.28 10.59
N VAL A 276 5.03 -1.57 11.63
CA VAL A 276 5.72 -1.49 12.93
C VAL A 276 5.95 -2.87 13.56
N ARG A 277 5.04 -3.82 13.32
CA ARG A 277 5.19 -5.23 13.73
C ARG A 277 6.45 -5.90 13.21
N ALA A 278 7.02 -5.44 12.09
CA ALA A 278 8.28 -5.98 11.59
C ALA A 278 9.50 -5.50 12.39
N TYR A 279 9.34 -4.40 13.12
CA TYR A 279 10.41 -3.73 13.86
C TYR A 279 10.28 -3.91 15.37
N ALA A 280 9.08 -4.22 15.86
CA ALA A 280 8.80 -4.49 17.25
C ALA A 280 8.74 -6.01 17.51
N PRO A 281 9.33 -6.53 18.59
CA PRO A 281 9.26 -7.95 18.97
C PRO A 281 7.86 -8.41 19.34
N HIS A 282 7.03 -7.51 19.86
CA HIS A 282 5.65 -7.76 20.30
C HIS A 282 4.87 -6.42 20.32
N ASP A 283 3.55 -6.49 20.48
CA ASP A 283 2.69 -5.31 20.40
C ASP A 283 2.92 -4.28 21.52
N GLY A 284 3.50 -4.69 22.65
CA GLY A 284 3.90 -3.76 23.71
C GLY A 284 4.97 -2.76 23.24
N GLU A 285 5.95 -3.24 22.46
CA GLU A 285 6.95 -2.37 21.84
C GLU A 285 6.37 -1.64 20.62
N ALA A 286 5.51 -2.29 19.83
CA ALA A 286 4.82 -1.62 18.72
C ALA A 286 4.01 -0.41 19.22
N MET A 287 3.32 -0.55 20.35
CA MET A 287 2.61 0.54 20.99
C MET A 287 3.57 1.62 21.52
N SER A 288 4.71 1.23 22.10
CA SER A 288 5.74 2.20 22.54
C SER A 288 6.28 3.03 21.38
N ARG A 289 6.52 2.42 20.23
CA ARG A 289 6.91 3.09 18.97
C ARG A 289 5.79 3.98 18.44
N ALA A 290 4.53 3.54 18.51
CA ALA A 290 3.38 4.38 18.15
C ALA A 290 3.25 5.62 19.06
N ARG A 291 3.49 5.49 20.37
CA ARG A 291 3.54 6.61 21.32
C ARG A 291 4.65 7.59 20.97
N ALA A 292 5.84 7.11 20.65
CA ALA A 292 6.96 7.95 20.21
C ALA A 292 6.60 8.70 18.92
N ALA A 293 5.95 8.04 17.95
CA ALA A 293 5.52 8.66 16.70
C ALA A 293 4.46 9.75 16.92
N LEU A 294 3.49 9.52 17.82
CA LEU A 294 2.50 10.53 18.21
C LEU A 294 3.17 11.76 18.84
N ARG A 295 4.11 11.55 19.78
CA ARG A 295 4.87 12.65 20.41
C ARG A 295 5.71 13.42 19.40
N ALA A 296 6.40 12.73 18.50
CA ALA A 296 7.17 13.36 17.43
C ALA A 296 6.30 14.21 16.49
N ALA A 297 5.04 13.83 16.30
CA ALA A 297 4.05 14.60 15.55
C ALA A 297 3.41 15.76 16.34
N GLY A 298 3.74 15.90 17.63
CA GLY A 298 3.11 16.90 18.52
C GLY A 298 1.70 16.52 19.00
N LEU A 299 1.34 15.23 18.93
CA LEU A 299 0.02 14.71 19.29
C LEU A 299 0.03 14.01 20.65
N ALA A 300 -1.09 14.09 21.37
CA ALA A 300 -1.27 13.37 22.62
C ALA A 300 -1.36 11.85 22.36
N PRO A 301 -0.57 11.00 23.04
CA PRO A 301 -0.65 9.54 22.84
C PRO A 301 -1.92 8.88 23.41
N ARG A 302 -2.52 9.52 24.42
CA ARG A 302 -3.60 8.96 25.24
C ARG A 302 -4.77 8.35 24.44
N PRO A 303 -5.32 8.99 23.39
CA PRO A 303 -6.45 8.41 22.66
C PRO A 303 -6.09 7.09 21.95
N ALA A 304 -4.88 6.98 21.42
CA ALA A 304 -4.39 5.74 20.83
C ALA A 304 -4.14 4.66 21.90
N GLU A 305 -3.64 5.06 23.08
CA GLU A 305 -3.46 4.15 24.22
C GLU A 305 -4.79 3.58 24.72
N GLU A 306 -5.80 4.43 24.89
CA GLU A 306 -7.14 4.01 25.29
C GLU A 306 -7.77 3.11 24.23
N ALA A 307 -7.61 3.42 22.95
CA ALA A 307 -8.08 2.56 21.86
C ALA A 307 -7.43 1.18 21.89
N VAL A 308 -6.09 1.10 21.96
CA VAL A 308 -5.37 -0.19 22.02
C VAL A 308 -5.79 -0.99 23.25
N ALA A 309 -5.91 -0.35 24.42
CA ALA A 309 -6.37 -1.00 25.65
C ALA A 309 -7.82 -1.50 25.55
N GLY A 310 -8.69 -0.78 24.84
CA GLY A 310 -10.07 -1.20 24.59
C GLY A 310 -10.20 -2.30 23.52
N PHE A 311 -9.24 -2.38 22.62
CA PHE A 311 -9.24 -3.32 21.51
C PHE A 311 -8.66 -4.68 21.89
N ALA A 312 -7.52 -4.67 22.59
CA ALA A 312 -6.74 -5.86 22.92
C ALA A 312 -7.55 -6.93 23.66
N ARG A 313 -7.35 -8.20 23.28
CA ARG A 313 -7.94 -9.38 23.93
C ARG A 313 -6.90 -10.25 24.65
N ARG A 314 -5.65 -9.79 24.67
CA ARG A 314 -4.48 -10.42 25.28
C ARG A 314 -3.52 -9.34 25.77
N GLU A 315 -2.57 -9.72 26.61
CA GLU A 315 -1.44 -8.85 26.93
C GLU A 315 -0.63 -8.53 25.67
N LEU A 316 -0.07 -7.31 25.63
CA LEU A 316 0.61 -6.80 24.44
C LEU A 316 1.98 -7.44 24.21
N ASP A 317 2.62 -8.00 25.23
CA ASP A 317 3.89 -8.73 25.14
C ASP A 317 3.72 -10.21 24.78
N ALA A 318 2.50 -10.75 24.88
CA ALA A 318 2.18 -12.15 24.60
C ALA A 318 2.14 -12.50 23.10
N GLY A 319 2.22 -11.51 22.20
CA GLY A 319 2.16 -11.71 20.76
C GLY A 319 2.53 -10.48 19.95
N SER A 320 2.68 -10.68 18.65
CA SER A 320 2.96 -9.63 17.66
C SER A 320 1.89 -9.61 16.59
N GLY A 321 1.66 -8.45 15.96
CA GLY A 321 0.81 -8.31 14.79
C GLY A 321 -0.56 -7.69 15.04
N MET A 322 -0.97 -7.48 16.30
CA MET A 322 -2.20 -6.76 16.62
C MET A 322 -2.10 -5.29 16.19
N ILE A 323 -0.91 -4.69 16.27
CA ILE A 323 -0.60 -3.34 15.76
C ILE A 323 0.25 -3.51 14.49
N PRO A 324 -0.36 -3.80 13.33
CA PRO A 324 0.41 -4.12 12.14
C PRO A 324 1.13 -2.91 11.55
N TYR A 325 0.49 -1.74 11.57
CA TYR A 325 1.02 -0.53 10.98
C TYR A 325 0.86 0.68 11.89
N VAL A 326 1.80 1.62 11.74
CA VAL A 326 1.63 3.01 12.16
C VAL A 326 1.90 3.87 10.93
N SER A 327 1.03 4.84 10.64
CA SER A 327 1.24 5.75 9.51
C SER A 327 1.33 7.20 9.92
N HIS A 328 2.06 7.98 9.13
CA HIS A 328 2.20 9.43 9.27
C HIS A 328 1.78 10.15 7.99
N ARG A 329 1.11 11.29 8.18
CA ARG A 329 0.80 12.26 7.13
C ARG A 329 0.97 13.68 7.67
N SER A 330 1.64 14.52 6.90
CA SER A 330 1.67 15.97 7.13
C SER A 330 0.54 16.65 6.37
N GLU A 331 -0.06 17.66 6.99
CA GLU A 331 -1.22 18.41 6.52
C GLU A 331 -0.99 19.91 6.80
N ALA A 332 -1.75 20.80 6.15
CA ALA A 332 -1.67 22.24 6.45
C ALA A 332 -1.99 22.56 7.92
N ALA A 333 -2.94 21.85 8.53
CA ALA A 333 -3.37 22.05 9.91
C ALA A 333 -2.48 21.36 10.95
N GLY A 334 -1.46 20.61 10.55
CA GLY A 334 -0.59 19.87 11.46
C GLY A 334 -0.23 18.48 10.92
N ARG A 335 -0.22 17.49 11.81
CA ARG A 335 0.20 16.12 11.48
C ARG A 335 -0.86 15.14 11.92
N ARG A 336 -0.96 14.04 11.19
CA ARG A 336 -1.87 12.94 11.47
C ARG A 336 -1.09 11.65 11.60
N VAL A 337 -1.29 10.95 12.72
CA VAL A 337 -0.74 9.62 12.96
C VAL A 337 -1.89 8.64 13.06
N THR A 338 -1.80 7.50 12.39
CA THR A 338 -2.82 6.43 12.45
C THR A 338 -2.21 5.16 12.99
N VAL A 339 -2.85 4.55 13.97
CA VAL A 339 -2.51 3.22 14.51
C VAL A 339 -3.52 2.23 13.94
N TYR A 340 -3.04 1.21 13.25
CA TYR A 340 -3.86 0.14 12.66
C TYR A 340 -3.94 -1.03 13.65
N LEU A 341 -5.04 -1.76 13.62
CA LEU A 341 -5.44 -2.76 14.61
C LEU A 341 -5.99 -4.01 13.90
N SER A 342 -5.24 -5.10 13.95
CA SER A 342 -5.66 -6.41 13.43
C SER A 342 -6.53 -7.13 14.44
N LEU A 343 -7.67 -7.69 14.02
CA LEU A 343 -8.62 -8.36 14.92
C LEU A 343 -8.11 -9.69 15.49
N GLU A 344 -7.09 -10.29 14.89
CA GLU A 344 -6.48 -11.58 15.30
C GLU A 344 -7.52 -12.71 15.45
N ALA A 345 -8.55 -12.72 14.59
CA ALA A 345 -9.66 -13.67 14.72
C ALA A 345 -9.25 -15.10 14.31
N ALA A 346 -8.22 -15.26 13.50
CA ALA A 346 -7.76 -16.56 13.01
C ALA A 346 -6.49 -17.04 13.72
N ARG A 347 -5.53 -16.14 13.98
CA ARG A 347 -4.24 -16.48 14.59
C ARG A 347 -3.62 -15.28 15.29
N ILE A 348 -2.92 -15.58 16.39
CA ILE A 348 -2.01 -14.66 17.07
C ILE A 348 -0.58 -15.13 16.76
N ASP A 349 0.26 -14.23 16.26
CA ASP A 349 1.66 -14.55 16.02
C ASP A 349 2.46 -14.44 17.32
N ALA A 350 3.41 -15.35 17.51
CA ALA A 350 4.29 -15.35 18.67
C ALA A 350 5.21 -14.10 18.66
N PRO A 351 5.67 -13.63 19.83
CA PRO A 351 6.74 -12.65 19.90
C PRO A 351 7.97 -13.11 19.12
N HIS A 352 8.64 -12.18 18.47
CA HIS A 352 9.87 -12.44 17.72
C HIS A 352 10.94 -11.44 18.13
N ALA A 353 12.16 -11.53 17.60
CA ALA A 353 13.26 -10.63 18.01
C ALA A 353 13.12 -9.18 17.48
N GLY A 354 12.05 -8.86 16.75
CA GLY A 354 12.01 -7.70 15.85
C GLY A 354 13.14 -7.76 14.80
N VAL A 355 13.27 -6.71 13.99
CA VAL A 355 14.46 -6.51 13.17
C VAL A 355 15.28 -5.38 13.79
N ALA A 356 16.46 -5.73 14.31
CA ALA A 356 17.41 -4.77 14.86
C ALA A 356 18.37 -4.26 13.78
N ALA A 357 18.64 -2.96 13.80
CA ALA A 357 19.68 -2.23 13.07
C ALA A 357 19.56 -2.12 11.54
N LEU A 358 20.01 -0.96 11.04
CA LEU A 358 20.18 -0.65 9.63
C LEU A 358 21.18 -1.61 8.99
N ALA A 359 20.79 -2.24 7.89
CA ALA A 359 21.70 -3.03 7.09
C ALA A 359 22.43 -2.15 6.06
N GLU A 360 23.68 -2.50 5.74
CA GLU A 360 24.28 -2.08 4.47
C GLU A 360 23.35 -2.44 3.31
N ARG A 361 23.45 -1.72 2.19
CA ARG A 361 22.61 -1.96 1.00
C ARG A 361 22.58 -3.47 0.72
N PRO A 362 21.44 -4.16 0.93
CA PRO A 362 21.43 -5.59 0.74
C PRO A 362 21.73 -5.87 -0.74
N SER A 363 22.53 -6.89 -1.05
CA SER A 363 22.99 -7.20 -2.41
C SER A 363 21.82 -7.15 -3.40
N ALA A 364 21.94 -6.33 -4.45
CA ALA A 364 20.90 -6.16 -5.47
C ALA A 364 20.59 -7.46 -6.24
N ALA A 365 21.40 -8.50 -6.05
CA ALA A 365 21.10 -9.87 -6.47
C ALA A 365 19.96 -10.45 -5.62
N GLY A 366 18.73 -10.02 -5.89
CA GLY A 366 17.59 -10.89 -5.64
C GLY A 366 17.70 -12.14 -6.51
N PRO A 367 16.95 -13.22 -6.22
CA PRO A 367 16.93 -14.37 -7.10
C PRO A 367 16.55 -13.91 -8.53
N ILE A 368 17.39 -14.26 -9.50
CA ILE A 368 17.20 -13.90 -10.91
C ILE A 368 15.96 -14.59 -11.48
N ALA A 369 15.62 -15.77 -10.97
CA ALA A 369 14.51 -16.59 -11.47
C ALA A 369 13.15 -15.85 -11.50
N PRO A 370 12.66 -15.21 -10.41
CA PRO A 370 11.45 -14.39 -10.47
C PRO A 370 11.50 -13.24 -11.48
N LEU A 371 12.67 -12.63 -11.68
CA LEU A 371 12.84 -11.56 -12.67
C LEU A 371 12.74 -12.12 -14.09
N VAL A 372 13.39 -13.25 -14.37
CA VAL A 372 13.35 -13.93 -15.66
C VAL A 372 11.95 -14.44 -15.97
N GLU A 373 11.26 -15.03 -15.00
CA GLU A 373 9.88 -15.51 -15.16
C GLU A 373 8.91 -14.35 -15.43
N ALA A 374 9.07 -13.22 -14.74
CA ALA A 374 8.30 -12.01 -15.00
C ALA A 374 8.55 -11.43 -16.41
N LEU A 375 9.81 -11.46 -16.88
CA LEU A 375 10.16 -11.00 -18.23
C LEU A 375 9.67 -11.97 -19.31
N ALA A 376 9.75 -13.28 -19.08
CA ALA A 376 9.31 -14.31 -20.03
C ALA A 376 7.79 -14.36 -20.18
N SER A 377 7.05 -14.07 -19.10
CA SER A 377 5.58 -14.11 -19.08
C SER A 377 4.90 -12.81 -19.55
N ALA A 378 5.67 -11.73 -19.78
CA ALA A 378 5.15 -10.46 -20.23
C ALA A 378 5.75 -10.08 -21.60
N PRO A 379 4.93 -10.10 -22.69
CA PRO A 379 5.35 -9.57 -23.98
C PRO A 379 5.95 -8.17 -23.84
N ILE A 380 7.08 -7.90 -24.51
CA ILE A 380 7.72 -6.58 -24.48
C ILE A 380 6.74 -5.46 -24.85
N THR A 381 5.78 -5.75 -25.73
CA THR A 381 4.71 -4.83 -26.12
C THR A 381 3.89 -4.34 -24.92
N HIS A 382 3.78 -5.08 -23.82
CA HIS A 382 3.10 -4.66 -22.59
C HIS A 382 3.94 -3.73 -21.70
N HIS A 383 5.19 -3.45 -22.05
CA HIS A 383 6.02 -2.52 -21.29
C HIS A 383 5.34 -1.13 -21.24
N PRO A 384 5.22 -0.48 -20.06
CA PRO A 384 4.46 0.76 -19.90
C PRO A 384 4.85 1.87 -20.88
N PHE A 385 6.16 2.00 -21.17
CA PHE A 385 6.66 2.94 -22.15
C PHE A 385 6.15 2.65 -23.58
N LEU A 386 6.12 1.37 -23.99
CA LEU A 386 5.68 0.98 -25.34
C LEU A 386 4.16 1.11 -25.49
N GLN A 387 3.40 0.74 -24.46
CA GLN A 387 1.95 0.97 -24.39
C GLN A 387 1.60 2.46 -24.48
N ARG A 388 2.45 3.34 -23.95
CA ARG A 388 2.26 4.80 -24.06
C ARG A 388 2.66 5.34 -25.44
N LEU A 389 3.79 4.90 -25.98
CA LEU A 389 4.21 5.25 -27.34
C LEU A 389 3.18 4.86 -28.41
N ALA A 390 2.47 3.75 -28.22
CA ALA A 390 1.42 3.32 -29.15
C ALA A 390 0.18 4.25 -29.13
N ARG A 391 -0.02 5.05 -28.08
CA ARG A 391 -1.21 5.90 -27.89
C ARG A 391 -0.93 7.38 -28.13
N GLU A 392 0.28 7.84 -27.84
CA GLU A 392 0.66 9.25 -27.97
C GLU A 392 1.41 9.50 -29.29
N PRO A 393 1.22 10.66 -29.95
CA PRO A 393 2.09 11.09 -31.03
C PRO A 393 3.55 11.11 -30.57
N LEU A 394 4.46 10.62 -31.42
CA LEU A 394 5.88 10.50 -31.11
C LEU A 394 6.51 11.86 -30.80
N ALA A 395 6.84 12.07 -29.52
CA ALA A 395 7.64 13.21 -29.09
C ALA A 395 9.12 12.92 -29.36
N MET A 396 9.62 13.35 -30.52
CA MET A 396 11.02 13.15 -30.95
C MET A 396 12.07 13.50 -29.89
N PRO A 397 11.93 14.57 -29.09
CA PRO A 397 12.88 14.86 -28.01
C PRO A 397 12.92 13.81 -26.91
N ARG A 398 11.77 13.21 -26.56
CA ARG A 398 11.69 12.14 -25.54
C ARG A 398 12.26 10.84 -26.08
N LEU A 399 11.98 10.52 -27.34
CA LEU A 399 12.58 9.36 -28.01
C LEU A 399 14.11 9.53 -28.08
N ALA A 400 14.60 10.70 -28.45
CA ALA A 400 16.03 11.00 -28.46
C ALA A 400 16.65 10.82 -27.08
N LEU A 401 16.00 11.28 -26.00
CA LEU A 401 16.49 11.06 -24.63
C LEU A 401 16.55 9.57 -24.27
N VAL A 402 15.54 8.79 -24.67
CA VAL A 402 15.53 7.34 -24.47
C VAL A 402 16.67 6.66 -25.23
N LEU A 403 16.86 7.02 -26.51
CA LEU A 403 17.96 6.50 -27.33
C LEU A 403 19.33 6.90 -26.78
N LEU A 404 19.50 8.13 -26.30
CA LEU A 404 20.72 8.60 -25.64
C LEU A 404 20.98 7.87 -24.32
N ASN A 405 19.93 7.59 -23.54
CA ASN A 405 20.04 6.79 -22.33
C ASN A 405 20.39 5.33 -22.65
N PHE A 406 19.80 4.75 -23.70
CA PHE A 406 20.18 3.42 -24.20
C PHE A 406 21.63 3.40 -24.67
N GLN A 407 22.07 4.41 -25.43
CA GLN A 407 23.46 4.55 -25.84
C GLN A 407 24.39 4.64 -24.62
N ALA A 408 24.09 5.50 -23.65
CA ALA A 408 24.88 5.62 -22.43
C ALA A 408 24.88 4.33 -21.59
N ALA A 409 23.76 3.60 -21.55
CA ALA A 409 23.61 2.41 -20.71
C ALA A 409 24.14 1.12 -21.35
N ILE A 410 24.00 0.96 -22.67
CA ILE A 410 24.27 -0.28 -23.42
C ILE A 410 25.52 -0.16 -24.30
N THR A 411 25.94 1.03 -24.73
CA THR A 411 27.11 1.12 -25.63
C THR A 411 28.36 1.69 -24.94
N ARG A 412 28.26 2.75 -24.13
CA ARG A 412 29.47 3.38 -23.56
C ARG A 412 30.07 2.65 -22.35
N ASP A 413 29.23 2.00 -21.55
CA ASP A 413 29.62 1.48 -20.24
C ASP A 413 29.35 -0.02 -20.08
N PHE A 414 28.90 -0.69 -21.14
CA PHE A 414 28.31 -2.03 -21.01
C PHE A 414 29.30 -3.07 -20.54
N ALA A 415 30.47 -3.18 -21.17
CA ALA A 415 31.54 -4.07 -20.71
C ALA A 415 31.91 -3.81 -19.23
N ARG A 416 32.04 -2.53 -18.83
CA ARG A 416 32.34 -2.17 -17.43
C ARG A 416 31.24 -2.60 -16.45
N ARG A 417 29.97 -2.42 -16.80
CA ARG A 417 28.83 -2.80 -15.94
C ARG A 417 28.63 -4.31 -15.91
N LEU A 418 28.84 -4.97 -17.05
CA LEU A 418 28.80 -6.42 -17.17
C LEU A 418 29.90 -7.05 -16.30
N ALA A 419 31.13 -6.52 -16.33
CA ALA A 419 32.22 -6.93 -15.43
C ALA A 419 31.85 -6.79 -13.94
N GLN A 420 31.25 -5.66 -13.54
CA GLN A 420 30.77 -5.47 -12.16
C GLN A 420 29.65 -6.44 -11.78
N THR A 421 28.84 -6.88 -12.74
CA THR A 421 27.77 -7.85 -12.53
C THR A 421 28.35 -9.25 -12.39
N VAL A 422 29.22 -9.67 -13.30
CA VAL A 422 29.97 -10.95 -13.26
C VAL A 422 30.67 -11.12 -11.90
N ALA A 423 31.31 -10.05 -11.40
CA ALA A 423 32.01 -10.08 -10.11
C ALA A 423 31.09 -10.29 -8.88
N ARG A 424 29.77 -10.03 -9.01
CA ARG A 424 28.80 -10.09 -7.90
C ARG A 424 27.80 -11.23 -8.00
N VAL A 425 27.85 -12.03 -9.08
CA VAL A 425 26.96 -13.17 -9.28
C VAL A 425 27.52 -14.36 -8.52
N ASP A 426 26.79 -14.86 -7.52
CA ASP A 426 27.26 -15.98 -6.70
C ASP A 426 27.15 -17.34 -7.42
N ASP A 427 26.16 -17.50 -8.31
CA ASP A 427 25.95 -18.72 -9.10
C ASP A 427 27.00 -18.91 -10.21
N GLU A 428 27.77 -20.00 -10.17
CA GLU A 428 28.84 -20.27 -11.14
C GLU A 428 28.36 -20.46 -12.58
N ALA A 429 27.19 -21.07 -12.80
CA ALA A 429 26.66 -21.30 -14.13
C ALA A 429 26.24 -19.98 -14.80
N VAL A 430 25.54 -19.13 -14.05
CA VAL A 430 25.17 -17.78 -14.51
C VAL A 430 26.41 -16.92 -14.71
N ARG A 431 27.39 -16.99 -13.79
CA ARG A 431 28.66 -16.26 -13.89
C ARG A 431 29.45 -16.66 -15.13
N SER A 432 29.50 -17.95 -15.47
CA SER A 432 30.18 -18.45 -16.66
C SER A 432 29.57 -17.90 -17.95
N ILE A 433 28.23 -17.88 -18.05
CA ILE A 433 27.52 -17.32 -19.21
C ILE A 433 27.80 -15.82 -19.35
N LEU A 434 27.73 -15.07 -18.25
CA LEU A 434 27.97 -13.62 -18.26
C LEU A 434 29.44 -13.28 -18.51
N ALA A 435 30.37 -14.10 -18.04
CA ALA A 435 31.81 -13.94 -18.30
C ALA A 435 32.13 -14.16 -19.78
N LYS A 436 31.46 -15.12 -20.45
CA LYS A 436 31.56 -15.29 -21.90
C LYS A 436 31.07 -14.03 -22.62
N GLN A 437 29.88 -13.53 -22.28
CA GLN A 437 29.37 -12.30 -22.89
C GLN A 437 30.36 -11.14 -22.66
N LEU A 438 30.96 -11.03 -21.48
CA LEU A 438 31.96 -10.00 -21.20
C LEU A 438 33.21 -10.12 -22.10
N ASP A 439 33.69 -11.34 -22.30
CA ASP A 439 34.83 -11.62 -23.19
C ASP A 439 34.51 -11.23 -24.65
N ASP A 440 33.30 -11.55 -25.11
CA ASP A 440 32.79 -11.14 -26.44
C ASP A 440 32.77 -9.60 -26.57
N GLU A 441 32.25 -8.87 -25.56
CA GLU A 441 32.21 -7.39 -25.57
C GLU A 441 33.60 -6.74 -25.48
N LEU A 442 34.56 -7.41 -24.85
CA LEU A 442 35.96 -6.96 -24.76
C LEU A 442 36.81 -7.34 -25.98
N GLY A 443 36.18 -7.90 -27.02
CA GLY A 443 36.86 -8.28 -28.26
C GLY A 443 37.86 -9.41 -28.08
N HIS A 444 37.68 -10.29 -27.07
CA HIS A 444 38.62 -11.36 -26.74
C HIS A 444 40.06 -10.88 -26.46
N GLY A 445 40.20 -9.64 -25.98
CA GLY A 445 41.50 -9.00 -25.72
C GLY A 445 42.08 -8.21 -26.89
N ASP A 446 41.39 -8.15 -28.03
CA ASP A 446 41.68 -7.23 -29.12
C ASP A 446 40.88 -5.93 -28.95
N PRO A 447 41.53 -4.79 -28.63
CA PRO A 447 40.84 -3.52 -28.40
C PRO A 447 40.14 -2.98 -29.66
N ASP A 448 40.57 -3.37 -30.85
CA ASP A 448 39.94 -2.96 -32.11
C ASP A 448 38.67 -3.76 -32.42
N ALA A 449 38.47 -4.90 -31.72
CA ALA A 449 37.28 -5.75 -31.81
C ALA A 449 36.30 -5.55 -30.65
N ALA A 450 36.59 -4.65 -29.71
CA ALA A 450 35.71 -4.34 -28.58
C ALA A 450 34.48 -3.52 -29.00
N HIS A 451 33.33 -3.77 -28.36
CA HIS A 451 32.03 -3.18 -28.70
C HIS A 451 31.64 -1.97 -27.83
#